data_AF-W4UVE0-F1
#
_entry.id   AF-W4UVE0-F1
#
_cell.length_a   1.000
_cell.length_b   1.000
_cell.length_c   1.000
_cell.angle_alpha   90.00
_cell.angle_beta   90.00
_cell.angle_gamma   90.00
#
_symmetry.space_group_name_H-M   'P 1'
#
loop_
_entity.id
_entity.type
_entity.pdbx_description
1 polymer ?
#
loop_
_entity_poly.entity_id
_entity_poly.type
_entity_poly.pdbx_seq_one_letter_code
_entity_poly.pdbx_strand_id
1 'polypeptide(L)'
;MDILIGLLIIAIGSFCQSSSYVPINKVKEWNWESFWLTQGVFAWLVFPFLGSLLGVPQGSSLLELWGSGGAGMSIFYGILWGVGGLTFGLSMRYLGVALGQSISLGTCAGFGTLLPALFGGTNLFEGDGLTLLLGVCITLQVSPLLLCR
;
A
#
# COMPACT_ATOMS: atom_id res chain seq x y z
N MET A 1 21.84 10.81 -14.34
CA MET A 1 22.09 9.41 -13.92
C MET A 1 21.04 8.95 -12.91
N ASP A 2 20.43 9.88 -12.16
CA ASP A 2 19.47 9.60 -11.10
C ASP A 2 18.08 9.16 -11.59
N ILE A 3 17.60 9.69 -12.72
CA ILE A 3 16.29 9.29 -13.27
C ILE A 3 16.28 7.82 -13.70
N LEU A 4 17.36 7.33 -14.30
CA LEU A 4 17.44 5.94 -14.75
C LEU A 4 17.47 4.97 -13.57
N ILE A 5 18.21 5.31 -12.52
CA ILE A 5 18.23 4.53 -11.27
C ILE A 5 16.86 4.57 -10.60
N GLY A 6 16.22 5.73 -10.52
CA GLY A 6 14.86 5.86 -9.99
C GLY A 6 13.85 5.01 -10.77
N LEU A 7 13.91 5.06 -12.11
CA LEU A 7 13.07 4.24 -12.98
C LEU A 7 13.30 2.74 -12.75
N LEU A 8 14.56 2.31 -12.64
CA LEU A 8 14.91 0.92 -12.36
C LEU A 8 14.40 0.45 -10.99
N ILE A 9 14.53 1.28 -9.95
CA ILE A 9 14.02 0.97 -8.61
C ILE A 9 12.49 0.82 -8.65
N ILE A 10 11.78 1.73 -9.31
CA ILE A 10 10.32 1.66 -9.47
C ILE A 10 9.92 0.41 -10.26
N ALA A 11 10.64 0.10 -11.34
CA ALA A 11 10.37 -1.07 -12.17
C ALA A 11 10.55 -2.38 -11.39
N ILE A 12 11.66 -2.50 -10.65
CA ILE A 12 11.93 -3.67 -9.79
C ILE A 12 10.87 -3.76 -8.68
N GLY A 13 10.55 -2.65 -8.02
CA GLY A 13 9.51 -2.61 -6.98
C GLY A 13 8.14 -3.06 -7.51
N SER A 14 7.74 -2.56 -8.68
CA SER A 14 6.48 -2.91 -9.35
C SER A 14 6.45 -4.38 -9.76
N PHE A 15 7.58 -4.91 -10.24
CA PHE A 15 7.73 -6.32 -10.58
C PHE A 15 7.63 -7.22 -9.34
N CYS A 16 8.33 -6.89 -8.27
CA CYS A 16 8.26 -7.62 -6.99
C CYS A 16 6.82 -7.63 -6.45
N GLN A 17 6.13 -6.49 -6.46
CA GLN A 17 4.74 -6.39 -6.00
C GLN A 17 3.80 -7.28 -6.83
N SER A 18 3.87 -7.24 -8.16
CA SER A 18 3.03 -8.08 -9.03
C SER A 18 3.36 -9.57 -8.89
N SER A 19 4.65 -9.92 -8.71
CA SER A 19 5.09 -11.30 -8.57
C SER A 19 4.58 -11.98 -7.30
N SER A 20 4.30 -11.22 -6.24
CA SER A 20 3.85 -11.74 -4.95
C SER A 20 2.49 -12.48 -5.00
N TYR A 21 1.66 -12.19 -6.02
CA TYR A 21 0.35 -12.83 -6.21
C TYR A 21 0.41 -14.14 -7.00
N VAL A 22 1.50 -14.40 -7.74
CA VAL A 22 1.65 -15.59 -8.60
C VAL A 22 1.79 -16.90 -7.80
N PRO A 23 2.54 -16.96 -6.68
CA PRO A 23 2.65 -18.15 -5.85
C PRO A 23 1.35 -18.57 -5.16
N ILE A 24 0.41 -17.62 -4.96
CA ILE A 24 -0.88 -17.86 -4.30
C ILE A 24 -1.67 -18.95 -5.05
N ASN A 25 -1.62 -18.93 -6.39
CA ASN A 25 -2.27 -19.93 -7.24
C ASN A 25 -1.65 -21.34 -7.16
N LYS A 26 -0.45 -21.47 -6.56
CA LYS A 26 0.22 -22.76 -6.36
C LYS A 26 -0.10 -23.40 -5.01
N VAL A 27 -0.61 -22.64 -4.04
CA VAL A 27 -1.02 -23.16 -2.73
C VAL A 27 -2.50 -23.57 -2.81
N LYS A 28 -2.76 -24.75 -3.36
CA LYS A 28 -4.14 -25.22 -3.64
C LYS A 28 -4.86 -25.82 -2.44
N GLU A 29 -4.12 -26.25 -1.42
CA GLU A 29 -4.69 -27.02 -0.29
C GLU A 29 -4.91 -26.20 0.99
N TRP A 30 -4.55 -24.92 1.00
CA TRP A 30 -4.70 -24.09 2.18
C TRP A 30 -6.00 -23.30 2.12
N ASN A 31 -6.67 -23.22 3.27
CA ASN A 31 -7.68 -22.21 3.49
C ASN A 31 -7.05 -20.83 3.32
N TRP A 32 -7.73 -19.97 2.58
CA TRP A 32 -7.28 -18.62 2.29
C TRP A 32 -6.94 -17.82 3.56
N GLU A 33 -7.68 -18.02 4.67
CA GLU A 33 -7.35 -17.38 5.94
C GLU A 33 -5.95 -17.79 6.45
N SER A 34 -5.61 -19.08 6.38
CA SER A 34 -4.32 -19.60 6.83
C SER A 34 -3.18 -19.11 5.93
N PHE A 35 -3.42 -19.03 4.62
CA PHE A 35 -2.46 -18.48 3.67
C PHE A 35 -2.21 -16.99 3.95
N TRP A 36 -3.27 -16.20 4.08
CA TRP A 36 -3.17 -14.75 4.28
C TRP A 36 -2.56 -14.41 5.64
N LEU A 37 -2.90 -15.14 6.70
CA LEU A 37 -2.25 -14.98 8.02
C LEU A 37 -0.77 -15.29 7.96
N THR A 38 -0.37 -16.37 7.28
CA THR A 38 1.05 -16.75 7.16
C THR A 38 1.82 -15.67 6.39
N GLN A 39 1.29 -15.23 5.25
CA GLN A 39 1.88 -14.12 4.49
C GLN A 39 1.97 -12.85 5.35
N GLY A 40 0.91 -12.51 6.08
CA GLY A 40 0.85 -11.34 6.97
C GLY A 40 1.91 -11.39 8.08
N VAL A 41 2.14 -12.55 8.70
CA VAL A 41 3.19 -12.72 9.72
C VAL A 41 4.58 -12.43 9.14
N PHE A 42 4.90 -12.98 7.97
CA PHE A 42 6.19 -12.70 7.35
C PHE A 42 6.32 -11.25 6.91
N ALA A 43 5.29 -10.70 6.27
CA ALA A 43 5.29 -9.36 5.71
C ALA A 43 5.27 -8.25 6.77
N TRP A 44 4.58 -8.45 7.91
CA TRP A 44 4.34 -7.39 8.90
C TRP A 44 5.14 -7.55 10.19
N LEU A 45 5.56 -8.77 10.54
CA LEU A 45 6.33 -9.02 11.75
C LEU A 45 7.78 -9.38 11.42
N VAL A 46 8.00 -10.45 10.64
CA VAL A 46 9.35 -10.99 10.43
C VAL A 46 10.23 -10.02 9.64
N PHE A 47 9.80 -9.60 8.44
CA PHE A 47 10.61 -8.71 7.61
C PHE A 47 10.79 -7.31 8.20
N PRO A 48 9.76 -6.65 8.76
CA PRO A 48 9.95 -5.35 9.41
C PRO A 48 10.87 -5.45 10.64
N PHE A 49 10.77 -6.53 11.42
CA PHE A 49 11.69 -6.75 12.54
C PHE A 49 13.13 -6.93 12.08
N LEU A 50 13.38 -7.80 11.09
CA LEU A 50 14.72 -7.98 10.52
C LEU A 50 15.26 -6.69 9.89
N GLY A 51 14.40 -5.96 9.17
CA GLY A 51 14.74 -4.65 8.59
C GLY A 51 15.09 -3.63 9.66
N SER A 52 14.37 -3.61 10.79
CA SER A 52 14.70 -2.74 11.91
C SER A 52 16.06 -3.09 12.52
N LEU A 53 16.40 -4.37 12.67
CA LEU A 53 17.71 -4.78 13.18
C LEU A 53 18.87 -4.36 12.26
N LEU A 54 18.66 -4.37 10.95
CA LEU A 54 19.66 -3.92 9.97
C LEU A 54 19.71 -2.40 9.82
N GLY A 55 18.59 -1.71 10.08
CA GLY A 55 18.42 -0.27 9.89
C GLY A 55 18.74 0.58 11.11
N VAL A 56 18.90 -0.01 12.30
CA VAL A 56 19.25 0.71 13.53
C VAL A 56 20.66 1.29 13.41
N PRO A 57 20.83 2.63 13.50
CA PRO A 57 22.14 3.27 13.52
C PRO A 57 23.00 2.77 14.69
N GLN A 58 24.29 2.57 14.43
CA GLN A 58 25.28 2.19 15.45
C GLN A 58 25.26 3.21 16.60
N GLY A 59 24.74 2.79 17.76
CA GLY A 59 24.65 3.61 18.97
C GLY A 59 23.24 4.00 19.42
N SER A 60 22.19 3.63 18.67
CA SER A 60 20.80 3.75 19.12
C SER A 60 20.20 2.38 19.42
N SER A 61 19.36 2.29 20.45
CA SER A 61 18.61 1.07 20.75
C SER A 61 17.15 1.16 20.26
N LEU A 62 16.55 0.02 19.90
CA LEU A 62 15.12 -0.04 19.54
C LEU A 62 14.21 0.53 20.65
N LEU A 63 14.63 0.39 21.91
CA LEU A 63 13.90 0.90 23.07
C LEU A 63 13.93 2.43 23.17
N GLU A 64 15.04 3.07 22.83
CA GLU A 64 15.11 4.53 22.76
C GLU A 64 14.27 5.08 21.60
N LEU A 65 14.28 4.40 20.45
CA LEU A 65 13.42 4.76 19.32
C LEU A 65 11.94 4.64 19.66
N TRP A 66 11.57 3.59 20.42
CA TRP A 66 10.21 3.40 20.92
C TRP A 66 9.79 4.55 21.85
N GLY A 67 10.69 5.00 22.74
CA GLY A 67 10.47 6.09 23.68
C GLY A 67 10.43 7.50 23.06
N SER A 68 10.84 7.65 21.80
CA SER A 68 10.92 8.95 21.10
C SER A 68 9.59 9.60 20.74
N GLY A 69 8.46 8.94 21.05
CA GLY A 69 7.11 9.50 20.90
C GLY A 69 6.38 9.16 19.59
N GLY A 70 7.04 8.49 18.64
CA GLY A 70 6.40 8.07 17.38
C GLY A 70 5.62 6.75 17.45
N ALA A 71 5.92 5.89 18.43
CA ALA A 71 5.45 4.51 18.45
C ALA A 71 3.92 4.38 18.47
N GLY A 72 3.21 5.24 19.20
CA GLY A 72 1.75 5.19 19.29
C GLY A 72 1.05 5.42 17.95
N MET A 73 1.48 6.45 17.20
CA MET A 73 0.95 6.73 15.87
C MET A 73 1.36 5.66 14.85
N SER A 74 2.59 5.15 14.94
CA SER A 74 3.03 4.04 14.08
C SER A 74 2.21 2.77 14.28
N ILE A 75 1.86 2.42 15.52
CA ILE A 75 0.99 1.29 15.83
C ILE A 75 -0.42 1.55 15.28
N PHE A 76 -0.98 2.75 15.48
CA PHE A 76 -2.30 3.11 15.00
C PHE A 76 -2.40 3.00 13.47
N TYR A 77 -1.48 3.62 12.73
CA TYR A 77 -1.43 3.52 11.27
C TYR A 77 -1.13 2.09 10.80
N GLY A 78 -0.33 1.32 11.55
CA GLY A 78 -0.08 -0.09 11.28
C GLY A 78 -1.33 -0.95 11.37
N ILE A 79 -2.17 -0.74 12.41
CA ILE A 79 -3.47 -1.43 12.55
C ILE A 79 -4.39 -1.05 11.40
N LEU A 80 -4.54 0.25 11.09
CA LEU A 80 -5.36 0.72 9.98
C LEU A 80 -4.92 0.11 8.65
N TRP A 81 -3.61 0.06 8.40
CA TRP A 81 -3.05 -0.53 7.21
C TRP A 81 -3.28 -2.05 7.15
N GLY A 82 -3.16 -2.76 8.29
CA GLY A 82 -3.47 -4.20 8.37
C GLY A 82 -4.92 -4.51 8.05
N VAL A 83 -5.87 -3.71 8.57
CA VAL A 83 -7.30 -3.82 8.24
C VAL A 83 -7.54 -3.56 6.75
N GLY A 84 -6.90 -2.53 6.18
CA GLY A 84 -6.94 -2.23 4.75
C GLY A 84 -6.35 -3.35 3.88
N GLY A 85 -5.25 -3.96 4.31
CA GLY A 85 -4.64 -5.10 3.64
C GLY A 85 -5.54 -6.34 3.65
N LEU A 86 -6.31 -6.55 4.72
CA LEU A 86 -7.25 -7.66 4.85
C LEU A 86 -8.43 -7.50 3.88
N THR A 87 -9.03 -6.31 3.84
CA THR A 87 -10.13 -6.02 2.93
C THR A 87 -9.68 -6.02 1.47
N PHE A 88 -8.45 -5.59 1.19
CA PHE A 88 -7.82 -5.69 -0.12
C PHE A 88 -7.57 -7.15 -0.55
N GLY A 89 -7.13 -8.01 0.38
CA GLY A 89 -7.01 -9.46 0.12
C GLY A 89 -8.35 -10.11 -0.17
N LEU A 90 -9.40 -9.75 0.58
CA LEU A 90 -10.77 -10.23 0.35
C LEU A 90 -11.32 -9.73 -0.98
N SER A 91 -11.05 -8.47 -1.36
CA SER A 91 -11.52 -7.92 -2.64
C SER A 91 -10.96 -8.72 -3.81
N MET A 92 -9.67 -9.08 -3.78
CA MET A 92 -9.07 -9.97 -4.79
C MET A 92 -9.69 -11.36 -4.81
N ARG A 93 -10.11 -11.90 -3.66
CA ARG A 93 -10.77 -13.21 -3.58
C ARG A 93 -12.16 -13.20 -4.20
N TYR A 94 -12.95 -12.17 -3.94
CA TYR A 94 -14.35 -12.11 -4.39
C TYR A 94 -14.53 -11.52 -5.79
N LEU A 95 -13.71 -10.53 -6.16
CA LEU A 95 -13.80 -9.81 -7.44
C LEU A 95 -12.79 -10.31 -8.47
N GLY A 96 -11.80 -11.11 -8.05
CA GLY A 96 -10.65 -11.51 -8.87
C GLY A 96 -9.53 -10.47 -8.87
N VAL A 97 -8.33 -10.88 -9.28
CA VAL A 97 -7.12 -10.05 -9.22
C VAL A 97 -7.24 -8.78 -10.06
N ALA A 98 -7.81 -8.87 -11.27
CA ALA A 98 -7.90 -7.74 -12.18
C ALA A 98 -8.82 -6.63 -11.65
N LEU A 99 -10.05 -6.99 -11.25
CA LEU A 99 -11.03 -6.02 -10.72
C LEU A 99 -10.68 -5.55 -9.30
N GLY A 100 -10.21 -6.47 -8.44
CA GLY A 100 -9.80 -6.16 -7.08
C GLY A 100 -8.64 -5.17 -7.01
N GLN A 101 -7.59 -5.36 -7.83
CA GLN A 101 -6.45 -4.44 -7.87
C GLN A 101 -6.84 -3.06 -8.42
N SER A 102 -7.58 -3.00 -9.53
CA SER A 102 -7.94 -1.71 -10.16
C SER A 102 -8.82 -0.85 -9.26
N ILE A 103 -9.88 -1.40 -8.66
CA ILE A 103 -10.78 -0.64 -7.78
C ILE A 103 -10.04 -0.18 -6.52
N SER A 104 -9.27 -1.07 -5.91
CA SER A 104 -8.60 -0.77 -4.64
C SER A 104 -7.44 0.21 -4.83
N LEU A 105 -6.61 0.05 -5.86
CA LEU A 105 -5.52 1.00 -6.14
C LEU A 105 -6.06 2.35 -6.63
N GLY A 106 -7.14 2.35 -7.44
CA GLY A 106 -7.79 3.58 -7.89
C GLY A 106 -8.39 4.39 -6.73
N THR A 107 -9.05 3.72 -5.78
CA THR A 107 -9.56 4.38 -4.56
C THR A 107 -8.44 4.84 -3.64
N CYS A 108 -7.39 4.03 -3.44
CA CYS A 108 -6.20 4.44 -2.69
C CYS A 108 -5.51 5.67 -3.29
N ALA A 109 -5.36 5.72 -4.62
CA ALA A 109 -4.80 6.88 -5.30
C ALA A 109 -5.69 8.12 -5.15
N GLY A 110 -7.01 7.96 -5.30
CA GLY A 110 -7.97 9.05 -5.11
C GLY A 110 -7.93 9.64 -3.70
N PHE A 111 -8.17 8.81 -2.69
CA PHE A 111 -8.16 9.26 -1.28
C PHE A 111 -6.78 9.68 -0.80
N GLY A 112 -5.73 8.98 -1.23
CA GLY A 112 -4.34 9.30 -0.89
C GLY A 112 -3.86 10.62 -1.45
N THR A 113 -4.48 11.12 -2.52
CA THR A 113 -4.19 12.46 -3.06
C THR A 113 -5.12 13.52 -2.45
N LEU A 114 -6.40 13.18 -2.23
CA LEU A 114 -7.41 14.11 -1.76
C LEU A 114 -7.28 14.44 -0.26
N LEU A 115 -7.06 13.45 0.60
CA LEU A 115 -7.00 13.64 2.05
C LEU A 115 -5.83 14.56 2.47
N PRO A 116 -4.59 14.40 1.96
CA PRO A 116 -3.50 15.32 2.28
C PRO A 116 -3.76 16.75 1.79
N ALA A 117 -4.37 16.92 0.62
CA ALA A 117 -4.73 18.24 0.11
C ALA A 117 -5.79 18.94 1.00
N LEU A 118 -6.77 18.17 1.49
CA LEU A 118 -7.78 18.66 2.43
C LEU A 118 -7.17 19.04 3.79
N PHE A 119 -6.37 18.16 4.39
CA PHE A 119 -5.72 18.44 5.68
C PHE A 119 -4.65 19.53 5.59
N GLY A 120 -4.06 19.73 4.41
CA GLY A 120 -3.13 20.82 4.11
C GLY A 120 -3.80 22.18 3.90
N GLY A 121 -5.15 22.26 3.90
CA GLY A 121 -5.89 23.50 3.73
C GLY A 121 -5.95 24.00 2.28
N THR A 122 -5.66 23.15 1.29
CA THR A 122 -5.70 23.52 -0.12
C THR A 122 -7.15 23.75 -0.57
N ASN A 123 -7.42 24.91 -1.18
CA ASN A 123 -8.72 25.19 -1.80
C ASN A 123 -8.90 24.33 -3.05
N LEU A 124 -9.69 23.25 -2.93
CA LEU A 124 -9.95 22.30 -4.01
C LEU A 124 -10.74 22.89 -5.20
N PHE A 125 -11.35 24.06 -5.01
CA PHE A 125 -12.15 24.73 -6.04
C PHE A 125 -11.41 25.81 -6.81
N GLU A 126 -10.11 26.00 -6.55
CA GLU A 126 -9.33 27.10 -7.14
C GLU A 126 -7.93 26.63 -7.60
N GLY A 127 -7.51 27.09 -8.78
CA GLY A 127 -6.18 26.83 -9.34
C GLY A 127 -5.76 25.35 -9.33
N ASP A 128 -4.66 25.07 -8.64
CA ASP A 128 -4.06 23.73 -8.54
C ASP A 128 -4.97 22.69 -7.87
N GLY A 129 -5.86 23.13 -6.97
CA GLY A 129 -6.82 22.24 -6.30
C GLY A 129 -7.84 21.63 -7.26
N LEU A 130 -8.26 22.41 -8.28
CA LEU A 130 -9.21 21.95 -9.30
C LEU A 130 -8.57 20.90 -10.22
N THR A 131 -7.30 21.10 -10.59
CA THR A 131 -6.52 20.14 -11.39
C THR A 131 -6.36 18.80 -10.64
N LEU A 132 -6.14 18.88 -9.33
CA LEU A 132 -6.02 17.72 -8.45
C LEU A 132 -7.37 16.99 -8.32
N LEU A 133 -8.47 17.73 -8.17
CA LEU A 133 -9.83 17.17 -8.13
C LEU A 133 -10.21 16.48 -9.45
N LEU A 134 -9.90 17.11 -10.60
CA LEU A 134 -10.11 16.53 -11.93
C LEU A 134 -9.28 15.26 -12.13
N GLY A 135 -8.01 15.26 -11.69
CA GLY A 135 -7.14 14.08 -11.71
C GLY A 135 -7.72 12.91 -10.92
N VAL A 136 -8.20 13.17 -9.69
CA VAL A 136 -8.86 12.15 -8.85
C VAL A 136 -10.13 11.62 -9.51
N CYS A 137 -10.98 12.48 -10.08
CA CYS A 137 -12.17 12.06 -10.82
C CYS A 137 -11.82 11.14 -11.99
N ILE A 138 -10.79 11.48 -12.78
CA ILE A 138 -10.34 10.63 -13.90
C ILE A 138 -9.82 9.29 -13.38
N THR A 139 -8.97 9.27 -12.35
CA THR A 139 -8.43 8.02 -11.78
C THR A 139 -9.54 7.11 -11.26
N LEU A 140 -10.55 7.66 -10.58
CA LEU A 140 -11.70 6.90 -10.09
C LEU A 140 -12.61 6.39 -11.23
N GLN A 141 -12.76 7.15 -12.31
CA GLN A 141 -13.59 6.78 -13.46
C GLN A 141 -12.90 5.72 -14.35
N VAL A 142 -11.59 5.84 -14.56
CA VAL A 142 -10.81 5.00 -15.47
C VAL A 142 -10.56 3.60 -14.88
N SER A 143 -10.43 3.50 -13.56
CA SER A 143 -10.18 2.23 -12.85
C SER A 143 -11.25 1.14 -13.15
N PRO A 144 -12.57 1.44 -13.15
CA PRO A 144 -13.59 0.49 -13.60
C PRO A 144 -13.76 0.40 -15.13
N LEU A 145 -13.45 1.44 -15.91
CA LEU A 145 -13.66 1.46 -17.37
C LEU A 145 -12.67 0.57 -18.16
N LEU A 146 -11.44 0.41 -17.69
CA LEU A 146 -10.42 -0.45 -18.32
C LEU A 146 -10.74 -1.96 -18.26
N LEU A 147 -11.74 -2.36 -17.46
CA LEU A 147 -12.15 -3.76 -17.26
C LEU A 147 -13.48 -4.12 -17.95
N CYS A 148 -14.21 -3.14 -18.48
CA CYS A 148 -15.37 -3.37 -19.35
C CYS A 148 -14.99 -3.69 -20.82
N ARG A 149 -13.70 -3.86 -21.11
CA ARG A 149 -13.14 -4.30 -22.40
C ARG A 149 -12.30 -5.55 -22.18
#